data_AF-A0A1R4IVX2-F1
#
_entry.id   AF-A0A1R4IVX2-F1
#
_cell.length_a   1.000
_cell.length_b   1.000
_cell.length_c   1.000
_cell.angle_alpha   90.00
_cell.angle_beta   90.00
_cell.angle_gamma   90.00
#
_symmetry.space_group_name_H-M   'P 1'
#
loop_
_entity.id
_entity.type
_entity.pdbx_description
1 polymer ?
#
loop_
_entity_poly.entity_id
_entity_poly.type
_entity_poly.pdbx_seq_one_letter_code
_entity_poly.pdbx_strand_id
1 'polypeptide(L)'
;MALTNSDEDDAGSRPPRPRIAEIGFVNWLNVTLRRYIGPPPVGPFDKPLVIDTAGAICPICRAPMDGHEIDRSGARTRLHCPPAAEGGEGERGVEA
;
A
#
# COMPACT_ATOMS: atom_id res chain seq x y z
N MET A 1 39.15 21.51 -22.54
CA MET A 1 38.64 20.42 -21.68
C MET A 1 37.14 20.37 -21.87
N ALA A 2 36.66 19.48 -22.74
CA ALA A 2 35.25 19.28 -23.01
C ALA A 2 34.81 17.96 -22.36
N LEU A 3 33.68 18.02 -21.67
CA LEU A 3 33.02 16.92 -20.98
C LEU A 3 32.47 15.94 -22.02
N THR A 4 32.79 14.65 -21.92
CA THR A 4 32.08 13.59 -22.66
C THR A 4 31.33 12.74 -21.64
N ASN A 5 30.07 13.09 -21.40
CA ASN A 5 29.11 12.17 -20.81
C ASN A 5 28.88 11.08 -21.86
N SER A 6 29.27 9.84 -21.57
CA SER A 6 29.04 8.68 -22.44
C SER A 6 27.72 8.01 -22.09
N ASP A 7 26.63 8.80 -22.11
CA ASP A 7 25.26 8.36 -21.79
C ASP A 7 24.42 8.10 -23.06
N GLU A 8 25.06 7.71 -24.16
CA GLU A 8 24.39 7.55 -25.46
C GLU A 8 24.32 6.06 -25.88
N ASP A 9 23.07 5.56 -25.89
CA ASP A 9 22.52 4.47 -26.71
C ASP A 9 22.71 2.99 -26.29
N ASP A 10 21.84 2.48 -25.41
CA ASP A 10 21.31 1.09 -25.51
C ASP A 10 19.78 1.09 -25.37
N ALA A 11 19.11 1.65 -26.37
CA ALA A 11 17.67 1.47 -26.54
C ALA A 11 17.41 0.10 -27.20
N GLY A 12 17.20 -0.95 -26.39
CA GLY A 12 16.26 -2.01 -26.79
C GLY A 12 16.66 -3.48 -26.65
N SER A 13 17.77 -3.87 -26.03
CA SER A 13 17.99 -5.29 -25.74
C SER A 13 17.40 -5.66 -24.38
N ARG A 14 16.07 -5.83 -24.30
CA ARG A 14 15.50 -6.49 -23.10
C ARG A 14 16.03 -7.92 -23.11
N PRO A 15 16.80 -8.36 -22.09
CA PRO A 15 17.37 -9.70 -22.10
C PRO A 15 16.24 -10.73 -22.25
N PRO A 16 16.47 -11.81 -23.02
CA PRO A 16 15.47 -12.85 -23.22
C PRO A 16 15.02 -13.38 -21.86
N ARG A 17 13.72 -13.67 -21.72
CA ARG A 17 13.18 -14.22 -20.47
C ARG A 17 13.90 -15.54 -20.16
N PRO A 18 14.44 -15.72 -18.94
CA PRO A 18 15.08 -16.96 -18.55
C PRO A 18 14.10 -18.12 -18.65
N ARG A 19 14.60 -19.33 -18.94
CA ARG A 19 13.76 -20.53 -19.04
C ARG A 19 13.54 -21.13 -17.65
N ILE A 20 12.43 -21.85 -17.45
CA ILE A 20 12.13 -22.54 -16.19
C ILE A 20 13.26 -23.50 -15.78
N ALA A 21 13.89 -24.16 -16.75
CA ALA A 21 15.00 -25.09 -16.52
C ALA A 21 16.26 -24.42 -15.94
N GLU A 22 16.47 -23.12 -16.19
CA GLU A 22 17.68 -22.40 -15.78
C GLU A 22 17.59 -21.83 -14.36
N ILE A 23 16.40 -21.38 -13.96
CA ILE A 23 16.20 -20.63 -12.70
C ILE A 23 15.19 -21.27 -11.75
N GLY A 24 14.54 -22.34 -12.16
CA GLY A 24 13.44 -22.99 -11.43
C GLY A 24 12.10 -22.28 -11.62
N PHE A 25 11.02 -23.03 -11.38
CA PHE A 25 9.64 -22.56 -11.61
C PHE A 25 9.28 -21.29 -10.83
N VAL A 26 9.63 -21.24 -9.54
CA VAL A 26 9.28 -20.12 -8.65
C VAL A 26 9.96 -18.82 -9.09
N ASN A 27 11.25 -18.86 -9.46
CA ASN A 27 11.95 -17.67 -9.92
C ASN A 27 11.45 -17.22 -11.29
N TRP A 28 11.17 -18.16 -12.20
CA TRP A 28 10.58 -17.85 -13.49
C TRP A 28 9.23 -17.15 -13.34
N LEU A 29 8.40 -17.63 -12.43
CA LEU A 29 7.11 -17.04 -12.12
C LEU A 29 7.27 -15.62 -11.57
N ASN A 30 8.18 -15.41 -10.61
CA ASN A 30 8.48 -14.08 -10.09
C ASN A 30 8.94 -13.11 -11.19
N VAL A 31 9.91 -13.50 -12.02
CA VAL A 31 10.42 -12.65 -13.13
C VAL A 31 9.32 -12.27 -14.11
N THR A 32 8.40 -13.19 -14.39
CA THR A 32 7.26 -12.98 -15.28
C THR A 32 6.21 -12.04 -14.66
N LEU A 33 5.90 -12.24 -13.37
CA LEU A 33 4.86 -11.49 -12.66
C LEU A 33 5.28 -10.06 -12.32
N ARG A 34 6.58 -9.77 -12.14
CA ARG A 34 7.08 -8.42 -11.81
C ARG A 34 6.58 -7.31 -12.73
N ARG A 35 6.22 -7.60 -13.99
CA ARG A 35 5.67 -6.60 -14.91
C ARG A 35 4.26 -6.14 -14.52
N TYR A 36 3.49 -7.02 -13.88
CA TYR A 36 2.09 -6.81 -13.51
C TYR A 36 1.93 -6.34 -12.07
N ILE A 37 2.66 -6.96 -11.15
CA ILE A 37 2.53 -6.67 -9.71
C ILE A 37 3.44 -5.52 -9.24
N GLY A 38 4.33 -5.05 -10.11
CA GLY A 38 5.34 -4.04 -9.78
C GLY A 38 6.53 -4.60 -8.99
N PRO A 39 7.54 -3.77 -8.72
CA PRO A 39 8.60 -4.13 -7.80
C PRO A 39 8.02 -4.29 -6.39
N PRO A 40 8.54 -5.24 -5.59
CA PRO A 40 8.16 -5.32 -4.19
C PRO A 40 8.44 -3.96 -3.52
N PRO A 41 7.52 -3.44 -2.69
CA PRO A 41 7.74 -2.19 -1.98
C PRO A 41 8.87 -2.38 -0.96
N VAL A 42 10.09 -2.03 -1.35
CA VAL A 42 11.25 -1.88 -0.47
C VAL A 42 11.25 -0.46 0.08
N GLY A 43 10.19 -0.13 0.82
CA GLY A 43 10.11 1.14 1.53
C GLY A 43 11.25 1.23 2.56
N PRO A 44 11.66 2.44 2.97
CA PRO A 44 12.52 2.60 4.13
C PRO A 44 11.78 2.08 5.36
N PHE A 45 12.09 0.85 5.80
CA PHE A 45 11.50 0.22 6.99
C PHE A 45 11.94 0.94 8.28
N ASP A 46 13.01 1.71 8.17
CA ASP A 46 13.65 2.55 9.16
C ASP A 46 12.97 3.91 9.34
N LYS A 47 12.00 4.27 8.48
CA LYS A 47 11.16 5.45 8.72
C LYS A 47 9.91 5.04 9.52
N PRO A 48 9.53 5.80 10.57
CA PRO A 48 8.26 5.59 11.22
C PRO A 48 7.15 5.75 10.18
N LEU A 49 6.30 4.73 10.07
CA LEU A 49 5.10 4.81 9.24
C LEU A 49 4.24 5.93 9.83
N VAL A 50 4.15 7.05 9.12
CA VAL A 50 3.15 8.08 9.41
C VAL A 50 1.83 7.53 8.89
N ILE A 51 1.26 6.57 9.62
CA ILE A 51 -0.12 6.16 9.39
C ILE A 51 -0.95 7.27 10.00
N ASP A 52 -1.32 8.25 9.19
CA ASP A 52 -2.31 9.24 9.57
C ASP A 52 -3.67 8.52 9.65
N THR A 53 -3.91 7.85 10.78
CA THR A 53 -5.22 7.27 11.09
C THR A 53 -6.15 8.28 11.75
N ALA A 54 -5.66 9.49 12.06
CA ALA A 54 -6.48 10.54 12.62
C ALA A 54 -7.53 10.93 11.59
N GLY A 55 -8.80 10.69 11.91
CA GLY A 55 -9.92 10.95 11.00
C GLY A 55 -10.32 9.77 10.11
N ALA A 56 -9.78 8.56 10.32
CA ALA A 56 -10.34 7.37 9.67
C ALA A 56 -11.79 7.16 10.12
N ILE A 57 -12.71 7.06 9.14
CA ILE A 57 -14.13 6.85 9.37
C ILE A 57 -14.44 5.34 9.34
N CYS A 58 -15.22 4.85 10.29
CA CYS A 58 -15.68 3.46 10.28
C CYS A 58 -16.62 3.21 9.08
N PRO A 59 -16.36 2.21 8.21
CA PRO A 59 -17.16 1.96 7.01
C PRO A 59 -18.58 1.43 7.30
N ILE A 60 -18.86 1.05 8.56
CA ILE A 60 -20.15 0.47 8.97
C ILE A 60 -21.04 1.55 9.60
N CYS A 61 -20.57 2.20 10.67
CA CYS A 61 -21.36 3.17 11.43
C CYS A 61 -21.06 4.64 11.10
N ARG A 62 -19.98 4.91 10.34
CA ARG A 62 -19.49 6.25 9.98
C ARG A 62 -19.04 7.15 11.13
N ALA A 63 -18.90 6.64 12.34
CA ALA A 63 -18.22 7.37 13.41
C ALA A 63 -16.69 7.36 13.23
N PRO A 64 -15.97 8.34 13.82
CA PRO A 64 -14.52 8.31 13.92
C PRO A 64 -14.03 7.01 14.56
N MET A 65 -12.99 6.40 14.00
CA MET A 65 -12.41 5.15 14.50
C MET A 65 -11.91 5.28 15.95
N ASP A 66 -11.52 6.48 16.38
CA ASP A 66 -11.06 6.78 17.76
C ASP A 66 -12.14 6.51 18.82
N GLY A 67 -13.42 6.53 18.44
CA GLY A 67 -14.54 6.23 19.34
C GLY A 67 -14.85 4.74 19.51
N HIS A 68 -14.09 3.85 18.87
CA HIS A 68 -14.36 2.40 18.88
C HIS A 68 -13.51 1.67 19.92
N GLU A 69 -14.12 0.69 20.59
CA GLU A 69 -13.41 -0.21 21.51
C GLU A 69 -12.99 -1.49 20.77
N ILE A 70 -11.72 -1.87 20.87
CA ILE A 70 -11.17 -3.08 20.24
C ILE A 70 -10.93 -4.15 21.31
N ASP A 71 -11.84 -5.13 21.37
CA ASP A 71 -11.70 -6.31 22.22
C ASP A 71 -10.78 -7.35 21.56
N ARG A 72 -9.64 -7.61 22.20
CA ARG A 72 -8.63 -8.60 21.78
C ARG A 72 -8.58 -9.84 22.68
N SER A 73 -9.51 -9.98 23.61
CA SER A 73 -9.50 -11.07 24.60
C SER A 73 -9.87 -12.43 24.01
N GLY A 74 -10.67 -12.46 22.95
CA GLY A 74 -11.15 -13.69 22.32
C GLY A 74 -10.23 -14.25 21.23
N ALA A 75 -10.58 -15.43 20.73
CA ALA A 75 -9.93 -16.05 19.56
C ALA A 75 -10.07 -15.21 18.27
N ARG A 76 -11.01 -14.25 18.25
CA ARG A 76 -11.19 -13.27 17.18
C ARG A 76 -11.28 -11.88 17.79
N THR A 77 -10.50 -10.95 17.25
CA THR A 77 -10.60 -9.53 17.58
C THR A 77 -11.97 -9.01 17.16
N ARG A 78 -12.64 -8.31 18.09
CA ARG A 78 -13.94 -7.67 17.85
C ARG A 78 -13.77 -6.16 17.99
N LEU A 79 -14.56 -5.43 17.23
CA LEU A 79 -14.59 -3.98 17.24
C LEU A 79 -16.01 -3.54 17.56
N HIS A 80 -16.17 -2.77 18.64
CA HIS A 80 -17.45 -2.31 19.14
C HIS A 80 -17.70 -0.88 18.68
N CYS A 81 -18.84 -0.66 18.02
CA CYS A 81 -19.28 0.67 17.64
C CYS A 81 -19.72 1.46 18.87
N PRO A 82 -19.49 2.78 18.91
CA PRO A 82 -19.96 3.63 20.00
C PRO A 82 -21.49 3.70 20.04
N PRO A 83 -22.09 3.81 21.24
CA PRO A 83 -23.53 4.04 21.40
C PRO A 83 -23.87 5.47 20.93
N ALA A 84 -24.72 5.58 19.91
CA ALA A 84 -25.15 6.84 19.26
C ALA A 84 -24.07 7.58 18.45
N ALA A 85 -23.57 6.93 17.41
CA ALA A 85 -23.26 7.66 16.17
C ALA A 85 -24.57 7.86 15.41
N GLU A 86 -25.34 8.90 15.76
CA GLU A 86 -26.42 9.35 14.87
C GLU A 86 -25.80 9.63 13.50
N GLY A 87 -26.43 9.09 12.45
CA GLY A 87 -25.86 9.00 11.11
C GLY A 87 -25.21 10.29 10.63
N GLY A 88 -24.04 10.15 10.01
CA GLY A 88 -23.28 11.27 9.44
C GLY A 88 -24.12 12.18 8.53
N GLU A 89 -24.50 13.33 9.07
CA GLU A 89 -24.72 14.58 8.36
C GLU A 89 -23.83 15.67 8.97
N GLY A 90 -22.54 15.57 8.68
CA GLY A 90 -21.59 16.69 8.68
C GLY A 90 -20.60 16.32 7.58
N GLU A 91 -20.52 17.01 6.45
CA GLU A 91 -20.32 18.46 6.32
C GLU A 91 -21.11 19.02 5.10
N ARG A 92 -22.08 19.91 5.32
CA ARG A 92 -22.58 20.85 4.31
C ARG A 92 -22.50 22.27 4.88
N GLY A 93 -21.65 23.09 4.25
CA GLY A 93 -21.42 24.51 4.53
C GLY A 93 -20.20 24.72 5.43
N VAL A 94 -19.28 25.67 5.23
CA VAL A 94 -19.16 26.94 4.48
C VAL A 94 -17.62 27.19 4.43
N GLU A 95 -17.00 27.79 3.41
CA GLU A 95 -16.61 29.22 3.37
C GLU A 95 -16.48 29.75 1.92
N ALA A 96 -16.77 31.05 1.79
CA ALA A 96 -16.98 31.86 0.59
C ALA A 96 -15.70 32.52 0.06
#